data_AF-A0A820TEX1-F1
#
_entry.id   AF-A0A820TEX1-F1
#
_cell.length_a   1.000
_cell.length_b   1.000
_cell.length_c   1.000
_cell.angle_alpha   90.00
_cell.angle_beta   90.00
_cell.angle_gamma   90.00
#
_symmetry.space_group_name_H-M   'P 1'
#
loop_
_entity.id
_entity.type
_entity.pdbx_description
1 polymer ?
#
loop_
_entity_poly.entity_id
_entity_poly.type
_entity_poly.pdbx_seq_one_letter_code
_entity_poly.pdbx_strand_id
1 'polypeptide(L)'
;MKYLLGIAFLLYQAVTSNDIPQYTRVVTFGDSTTDSGIAYRISNRTSSHVPPFNNRGGFVDDLVRNEVLTQKLLLNATLQNFACGSATADNAIAQGIMSRNANLVANYEIRSRTKLPGVRQQIDLCINEMMNKFIDFDRTLYMIWS
;
A
#
# COMPACT_ATOMS: atom_id res chain seq x y z
N MET A 1 22.34 48.60 23.79
CA MET A 1 21.42 47.61 23.19
C MET A 1 21.97 46.23 23.54
N LYS A 2 21.57 45.60 24.65
CA LYS A 2 20.28 44.95 24.92
C LYS A 2 19.97 43.84 23.89
N TYR A 3 20.30 42.61 24.29
CA TYR A 3 19.59 41.36 24.03
C TYR A 3 18.94 41.19 22.65
N LEU A 4 19.70 40.71 21.66
CA LEU A 4 19.11 40.24 20.39
C LEU A 4 19.96 39.17 19.68
N LEU A 5 20.58 38.28 20.46
CA LEU A 5 21.24 37.08 19.92
C LEU A 5 20.75 35.77 20.59
N GLY A 6 19.58 35.81 21.26
CA GLY A 6 19.16 34.77 22.20
C GLY A 6 17.88 34.01 21.87
N ILE A 7 17.17 34.24 20.76
CA ILE A 7 15.82 33.65 20.56
C ILE A 7 15.55 33.22 19.11
N ALA A 8 16.48 32.52 18.48
CA ALA A 8 16.16 31.73 17.29
C ALA A 8 16.75 30.31 17.32
N PHE A 9 17.28 29.89 18.47
CA PHE A 9 17.94 28.59 18.66
C PHE A 9 17.17 27.63 19.58
N LEU A 10 15.91 27.96 19.89
CA LEU A 10 15.06 27.15 20.74
C LEU A 10 13.75 26.91 19.98
N LEU A 11 13.69 25.73 19.34
CA LEU A 11 12.49 24.94 18.97
C LEU A 11 12.73 24.02 17.75
N TYR A 12 13.98 23.82 17.32
CA TYR A 12 14.35 22.55 16.69
C TYR A 12 14.64 21.56 17.82
N GLN A 13 13.60 21.08 18.50
CA GLN A 13 13.73 19.84 19.27
C GLN A 13 14.20 18.81 18.26
N ALA A 14 15.48 18.44 18.36
CA ALA A 14 16.01 17.32 17.63
C ALA A 14 15.17 16.12 18.07
N VAL A 15 14.25 15.68 17.20
CA VAL A 15 13.78 14.30 17.25
C VAL A 15 15.07 13.51 17.12
N THR A 16 15.55 12.99 18.25
CA THR A 16 16.71 12.11 18.20
C THR A 16 16.24 10.89 17.40
N SER A 17 17.10 10.30 16.57
CA SER A 17 16.75 9.13 15.76
C SER A 17 16.21 7.93 16.57
N ASN A 18 16.28 8.01 17.90
CA ASN A 18 15.79 7.04 18.87
C ASN A 18 14.29 7.20 19.22
N ASP A 19 13.65 8.32 18.89
CA ASP A 19 12.23 8.56 19.23
C ASP A 19 11.25 8.11 18.12
N ILE A 20 11.76 7.80 16.92
CA ILE A 20 10.97 7.18 15.86
C ILE A 20 11.05 5.67 16.07
N PRO A 21 9.92 4.96 16.23
CA PRO A 21 9.93 3.51 16.29
C PRO A 21 10.68 2.95 15.09
N GLN A 22 11.72 2.15 15.36
CA GLN A 22 12.53 1.52 14.32
C GLN A 22 11.75 0.35 13.73
N TYR A 23 10.77 0.69 12.89
CA TYR A 23 9.96 -0.27 12.14
C TYR A 23 10.87 -1.09 11.23
N THR A 24 10.71 -2.41 11.28
CA THR A 24 11.40 -3.37 10.39
C THR A 24 10.48 -3.90 9.30
N ARG A 25 9.19 -3.61 9.41
CA ARG A 25 8.17 -3.98 8.44
C ARG A 25 7.13 -2.88 8.29
N VAL A 26 6.71 -2.66 7.06
CA VAL A 26 5.56 -1.85 6.68
C VAL A 26 4.58 -2.76 5.96
N VAL A 27 3.32 -2.77 6.41
CA VAL A 27 2.24 -3.52 5.78
C VAL A 27 1.20 -2.52 5.32
N THR A 28 0.86 -2.54 4.03
CA THR A 28 -0.02 -1.54 3.42
C THR A 28 -1.25 -2.18 2.80
N PHE A 29 -2.40 -1.54 3.03
CA PHE A 29 -3.71 -1.87 2.47
C PHE A 29 -4.27 -0.62 1.81
N GLY A 30 -5.10 -0.78 0.79
CA GLY A 30 -5.60 0.39 0.07
C GLY A 30 -6.05 0.16 -1.35
N ASP A 31 -6.11 1.27 -2.05
CA ASP A 31 -6.59 1.40 -3.42
C ASP A 31 -5.44 1.69 -4.42
N SER A 32 -5.76 2.29 -5.57
CA SER A 32 -4.82 2.65 -6.63
C SER A 32 -3.70 3.60 -6.20
N THR A 33 -3.88 4.39 -5.14
CA THR A 33 -2.86 5.32 -4.66
C THR A 33 -1.70 4.62 -3.93
N THR A 34 -1.91 3.35 -3.56
CA THR A 34 -0.97 2.52 -2.79
C THR A 34 -0.60 1.23 -3.55
N ASP A 35 -1.39 0.83 -4.55
CA ASP A 35 -1.16 -0.39 -5.33
C ASP A 35 0.11 -0.30 -6.21
N SER A 36 1.04 -1.25 -6.00
CA SER A 36 2.26 -1.43 -6.79
C SER A 36 2.20 -2.61 -7.78
N GLY A 37 1.00 -2.98 -8.25
CA GLY A 37 0.77 -3.92 -9.34
C GLY A 37 -0.13 -5.12 -9.04
N ILE A 38 -0.83 -5.15 -7.90
CA ILE A 38 -1.83 -6.17 -7.57
C ILE A 38 -2.99 -6.12 -8.58
N ALA A 39 -3.56 -4.94 -8.84
CA ALA A 39 -4.60 -4.76 -9.86
C ALA A 39 -4.16 -5.26 -11.24
N TYR A 40 -2.94 -4.91 -11.65
CA TYR A 40 -2.35 -5.37 -12.91
C TYR A 40 -2.27 -6.91 -12.96
N ARG A 41 -1.87 -7.58 -11.87
CA ARG A 41 -1.82 -9.05 -11.81
C ARG A 41 -3.21 -9.69 -11.84
N ILE A 42 -4.14 -9.23 -11.00
CA ILE A 42 -5.51 -9.80 -10.91
C ILE A 42 -6.25 -9.67 -12.25
N SER A 43 -6.05 -8.54 -12.93
CA SER A 43 -6.66 -8.27 -14.23
C SER A 43 -5.98 -8.98 -15.42
N ASN A 44 -5.05 -9.91 -15.16
CA ASN A 44 -4.22 -10.54 -16.20
C ASN A 44 -3.54 -9.51 -17.11
N ARG A 45 -2.88 -8.52 -16.50
CA ARG A 45 -2.11 -7.46 -17.17
C ARG A 45 -2.95 -6.51 -18.03
N THR A 46 -4.24 -6.37 -17.73
CA THR A 46 -5.15 -5.51 -18.52
C THR A 46 -5.57 -4.22 -17.80
N SER A 47 -5.44 -4.14 -16.47
CA SER A 47 -5.69 -2.92 -15.70
C SER A 47 -4.42 -2.09 -15.55
N SER A 48 -4.55 -0.77 -15.43
CA SER A 48 -3.49 0.23 -15.65
C SER A 48 -2.97 0.26 -17.10
N HIS A 49 -2.56 1.45 -17.57
CA HIS A 49 -2.00 1.58 -18.93
C HIS A 49 -0.74 0.72 -19.06
N VAL A 50 -0.53 0.11 -20.23
CA VAL A 50 0.67 -0.69 -20.52
C VAL A 50 1.91 0.22 -20.44
N PRO A 51 3.09 -0.27 -19.99
CA PRO A 51 4.31 0.53 -19.99
C PRO A 51 4.53 1.30 -21.31
N PRO A 52 5.04 2.55 -21.26
CA PRO A 52 5.86 3.11 -20.18
C PRO A 52 5.11 3.88 -19.08
N PHE A 53 3.78 3.97 -19.12
CA PHE A 53 2.99 4.86 -18.25
C PHE A 53 2.62 4.27 -16.88
N ASN A 54 3.34 3.23 -16.43
CA ASN A 54 3.27 2.75 -15.06
C ASN A 54 4.54 2.01 -14.62
N ASN A 55 4.93 2.21 -13.37
CA ASN A 55 5.99 1.43 -12.76
C ASN A 55 5.42 0.06 -12.33
N ARG A 56 5.88 -1.03 -12.96
CA ARG A 56 5.59 -2.43 -12.58
C ARG A 56 4.09 -2.80 -12.45
N GLY A 57 3.21 -2.07 -13.14
CA GLY A 57 1.76 -2.28 -13.07
C GLY A 57 1.02 -1.42 -12.04
N GLY A 58 1.68 -0.46 -11.40
CA GLY A 58 1.05 0.55 -10.55
C GLY A 58 0.17 1.56 -11.32
N PHE A 59 -0.34 2.57 -10.63
CA PHE A 59 -1.19 3.65 -11.19
C PHE A 59 -0.45 4.98 -11.32
N VAL A 60 0.87 4.99 -11.08
CA VAL A 60 1.75 6.15 -11.19
C VAL A 60 2.98 5.76 -12.00
N ASP A 61 3.66 6.76 -12.56
CA ASP A 61 4.84 6.56 -13.42
C ASP A 61 6.09 6.09 -12.65
N ASP A 62 6.11 6.22 -11.32
CA ASP A 62 7.25 5.90 -10.46
C ASP A 62 6.80 5.16 -9.18
N LEU A 63 7.53 5.30 -8.08
CA LEU A 63 7.18 4.71 -6.79
C LEU A 63 5.86 5.26 -6.24
N VAL A 64 5.00 4.37 -5.75
CA VAL A 64 3.82 4.75 -4.97
C VAL A 64 4.23 5.24 -3.58
N ARG A 65 3.33 5.95 -2.89
CA ARG A 65 3.64 6.66 -1.63
C ARG A 65 4.23 5.74 -0.54
N ASN A 66 3.69 4.52 -0.39
CA ASN A 66 4.20 3.51 0.54
C ASN A 66 5.62 3.04 0.20
N GLU A 67 5.95 2.92 -1.08
CA GLU A 67 7.31 2.61 -1.53
C GLU A 67 8.27 3.77 -1.23
N VAL A 68 7.86 5.03 -1.49
CA VAL A 68 8.66 6.21 -1.13
C VAL A 68 8.88 6.28 0.38
N LEU A 69 7.83 6.14 1.19
CA LEU A 69 7.93 6.13 2.65
C LEU A 69 8.90 5.05 3.13
N THR A 70 8.74 3.82 2.66
CA THR A 70 9.60 2.70 3.10
C THR A 70 11.05 2.93 2.65
N GLN A 71 11.28 3.24 1.38
CA GLN A 71 12.62 3.35 0.81
C GLN A 71 13.38 4.60 1.24
N LYS A 72 12.69 5.68 1.63
CA LYS A 72 13.34 6.97 1.95
C LYS A 72 13.33 7.30 3.44
N LEU A 73 12.32 6.84 4.18
CA LEU A 73 12.13 7.24 5.58
C LEU A 73 12.28 6.07 6.55
N LEU A 74 12.09 4.83 6.09
CA LEU A 74 12.20 3.61 6.91
C LEU A 74 13.26 2.66 6.32
N LEU A 75 14.50 3.13 6.20
CA LEU A 75 15.59 2.49 5.43
C LEU A 75 15.85 1.01 5.76
N ASN A 76 15.50 0.56 6.97
CA ASN A 76 15.69 -0.82 7.43
C ASN A 76 14.38 -1.64 7.42
N ALA A 77 13.29 -1.07 6.91
CA ALA A 77 12.00 -1.71 6.86
C ALA A 77 11.77 -2.44 5.53
N THR A 78 11.10 -3.58 5.61
CA THR A 78 10.57 -4.30 4.45
C THR A 78 9.14 -3.84 4.16
N LEU A 79 8.78 -3.69 2.88
CA LEU A 79 7.40 -3.35 2.49
C LEU A 79 6.65 -4.60 2.04
N GLN A 80 5.49 -4.85 2.64
CA GLN A 80 4.50 -5.82 2.19
C GLN A 80 3.22 -5.07 1.79
N ASN A 81 2.86 -5.15 0.52
CA ASN A 81 1.74 -4.38 -0.04
C ASN A 81 0.60 -5.31 -0.44
N PHE A 82 -0.56 -5.12 0.18
CA PHE A 82 -1.82 -5.78 -0.12
C PHE A 82 -2.81 -4.85 -0.85
N ALA A 83 -2.47 -3.57 -1.06
CA ALA A 83 -3.33 -2.62 -1.72
C ALA A 83 -3.65 -3.04 -3.15
N CYS A 84 -4.92 -2.92 -3.54
CA CYS A 84 -5.39 -3.27 -4.86
C CYS A 84 -6.16 -2.10 -5.48
N GLY A 85 -5.81 -1.72 -6.70
CA GLY A 85 -6.49 -0.67 -7.44
C GLY A 85 -8.01 -0.84 -7.44
N SER A 86 -8.73 0.26 -7.22
CA SER A 86 -10.21 0.27 -7.14
C SER A 86 -10.80 -0.54 -5.98
N ALA A 87 -10.02 -0.86 -4.94
CA ALA A 87 -10.57 -1.46 -3.73
C ALA A 87 -11.61 -0.55 -3.07
N THR A 88 -12.73 -1.15 -2.67
CA THR A 88 -13.70 -0.52 -1.75
C THR A 88 -13.32 -0.87 -0.30
N ALA A 89 -14.02 -0.30 0.68
CA ALA A 89 -13.79 -0.67 2.09
C ALA A 89 -14.10 -2.16 2.35
N ASP A 90 -15.21 -2.67 1.78
CA ASP A 90 -15.65 -4.06 1.97
C ASP A 90 -16.44 -4.57 0.76
N ASN A 91 -16.02 -5.70 0.21
CA ASN A 91 -16.71 -6.36 -0.89
C ASN A 91 -18.05 -6.99 -0.51
N ALA A 92 -18.32 -7.21 0.79
CA ALA A 92 -19.64 -7.66 1.23
C ALA A 92 -20.72 -6.59 0.94
N ILE A 93 -20.33 -5.33 0.80
CA ILE A 93 -21.20 -4.20 0.47
C ILE A 93 -21.21 -3.97 -1.05
N ALA A 94 -20.03 -3.87 -1.66
CA ALA A 94 -19.89 -3.61 -3.09
C ALA A 94 -18.67 -4.33 -3.68
N GLN A 95 -18.92 -5.43 -4.40
CA GLN A 95 -17.87 -6.24 -5.02
C GLN A 95 -17.32 -5.58 -6.30
N GLY A 96 -16.05 -5.18 -6.26
CA GLY A 96 -15.31 -4.75 -7.45
C GLY A 96 -14.87 -5.94 -8.33
N ILE A 97 -14.84 -5.75 -9.65
CA ILE A 97 -14.34 -6.75 -10.61
C ILE A 97 -13.45 -6.03 -11.61
N MET A 98 -12.32 -6.62 -11.96
CA MET A 98 -11.36 -5.98 -12.85
C MET A 98 -11.03 -6.87 -14.05
N SER A 99 -11.63 -6.54 -15.19
CA SER A 99 -11.30 -7.11 -16.49
C SER A 99 -11.69 -6.14 -17.60
N ARG A 100 -10.81 -5.94 -18.59
CA ARG A 100 -11.15 -5.19 -19.81
C ARG A 100 -11.90 -6.02 -20.86
N ASN A 101 -12.02 -7.33 -20.66
CA ASN A 101 -12.68 -8.20 -21.62
C ASN A 101 -14.11 -8.48 -21.13
N ALA A 102 -15.10 -7.89 -21.81
CA ALA A 102 -16.52 -8.06 -21.48
C ALA A 102 -16.96 -9.53 -21.44
N ASN A 103 -16.36 -10.39 -22.29
CA ASN A 103 -16.64 -11.82 -22.30
C ASN A 103 -16.07 -12.54 -21.06
N LEU A 104 -14.99 -12.01 -20.46
CA LEU A 104 -14.43 -12.52 -19.19
C LEU A 104 -15.26 -12.07 -17.98
N VAL A 105 -15.90 -10.89 -18.05
CA VAL A 105 -16.82 -10.41 -16.99
C VAL A 105 -18.14 -11.18 -17.02
N ALA A 106 -18.62 -11.57 -18.21
CA ALA A 106 -19.84 -12.33 -18.39
C ALA A 106 -19.71 -13.81 -17.96
N ASN A 107 -18.51 -14.38 -18.04
CA ASN A 107 -18.26 -15.75 -17.59
C ASN A 107 -18.07 -15.81 -16.06
N TYR A 108 -18.97 -16.51 -15.36
CA TYR A 108 -18.97 -16.60 -13.90
C TYR A 108 -17.68 -17.20 -13.29
N GLU A 109 -17.12 -18.23 -13.93
CA GLU A 109 -15.86 -18.84 -13.45
C GLU A 109 -14.70 -17.86 -13.53
N ILE A 110 -14.65 -17.04 -14.58
CA ILE A 110 -13.58 -16.05 -14.77
C ILE A 110 -13.83 -14.81 -13.90
N ARG A 111 -15.09 -14.43 -13.71
CA ARG A 111 -15.51 -13.37 -12.77
C ARG A 111 -15.03 -13.66 -11.35
N SER A 112 -15.04 -14.93 -10.93
CA SER A 112 -14.50 -15.33 -9.62
C SER A 112 -12.99 -15.06 -9.47
N ARG A 113 -12.23 -15.13 -10.57
CA ARG A 113 -10.78 -14.92 -10.61
C ARG A 113 -10.38 -13.45 -10.76
N THR A 114 -11.33 -12.58 -11.11
CA THR A 114 -11.12 -11.14 -11.32
C THR A 114 -11.77 -10.29 -10.23
N LYS A 115 -12.25 -10.92 -9.15
CA LYS A 115 -12.75 -10.22 -7.96
C LYS A 115 -11.62 -9.42 -7.34
N LEU A 116 -11.89 -8.14 -7.11
CA LEU A 116 -10.99 -7.26 -6.39
C LEU A 116 -11.16 -7.47 -4.90
N PRO A 117 -10.08 -7.52 -4.10
CA PRO A 117 -10.18 -7.49 -2.65
C PRO A 117 -10.44 -6.04 -2.17
N GLY A 118 -11.55 -5.82 -1.48
CA GLY A 118 -11.76 -4.63 -0.68
C GLY A 118 -10.80 -4.63 0.51
N VAL A 119 -10.62 -3.47 1.16
CA VAL A 119 -9.65 -3.29 2.25
C VAL A 119 -9.83 -4.35 3.35
N ARG A 120 -11.08 -4.69 3.71
CA ARG A 120 -11.36 -5.80 4.65
C ARG A 120 -10.75 -7.12 4.18
N GLN A 121 -10.97 -7.51 2.93
CA GLN A 121 -10.43 -8.76 2.40
C GLN A 121 -8.90 -8.72 2.25
N GLN A 122 -8.31 -7.55 2.02
CA GLN A 122 -6.85 -7.39 2.04
C GLN A 122 -6.28 -7.65 3.44
N ILE A 123 -6.97 -7.21 4.50
CA ILE A 123 -6.61 -7.52 5.89
C ILE A 123 -6.76 -9.01 6.17
N ASP A 124 -7.84 -9.66 5.71
CA ASP A 124 -8.02 -11.10 5.86
C ASP A 124 -6.88 -11.89 5.17
N LEU A 125 -6.48 -11.49 3.96
CA LEU A 125 -5.33 -12.06 3.26
C LEU A 125 -4.04 -11.90 4.06
N CYS A 126 -3.82 -10.71 4.62
CA CYS A 126 -2.68 -10.44 5.47
C CYS A 126 -2.66 -11.34 6.70
N ILE A 127 -3.77 -11.42 7.46
CA ILE A 127 -3.88 -12.30 8.63
C ILE A 127 -3.54 -13.74 8.24
N ASN A 128 -4.12 -14.24 7.14
CA ASN A 128 -3.87 -15.60 6.64
C ASN A 128 -2.39 -15.85 6.29
N GLU A 129 -1.72 -14.90 5.64
CA GLU A 129 -0.28 -14.99 5.35
C GLU A 129 0.61 -14.93 6.60
N MET A 130 0.08 -14.34 7.68
CA MET A 130 0.78 -14.10 8.94
C MET A 130 0.60 -15.25 9.96
N MET A 131 -0.46 -16.06 9.85
CA MET A 131 -0.82 -17.10 10.85
C MET A 131 0.31 -18.08 11.21
N ASN A 132 1.26 -18.32 10.30
CA ASN A 132 2.36 -19.27 10.50
C ASN A 132 3.75 -18.59 10.53
N LYS A 133 3.81 -17.27 10.71
CA LYS A 133 5.07 -16.50 10.71
C LYS A 133 5.22 -15.81 12.06
N PHE A 134 6.45 -15.75 12.57
CA PHE A 134 6.77 -14.85 13.67
C PHE A 134 6.63 -13.40 13.20
N ILE A 135 5.85 -12.61 13.93
CA ILE A 135 5.64 -11.19 13.65
C ILE A 135 5.86 -10.39 14.91
N ASP A 136 6.78 -9.46 14.79
CA ASP A 136 6.99 -8.41 15.78
C ASP A 136 6.01 -7.27 15.46
N PHE A 137 4.87 -7.28 16.15
CA PHE A 137 3.82 -6.27 15.97
C PHE A 137 4.29 -4.88 16.39
N ASP A 138 5.15 -4.78 17.40
CA ASP A 138 5.70 -3.52 17.89
C ASP A 138 6.65 -2.86 16.87
N ARG A 139 7.25 -3.68 16.01
CA ARG A 139 8.13 -3.22 14.91
C ARG A 139 7.48 -3.28 13.53
N THR A 140 6.16 -3.47 13.46
CA THR A 140 5.39 -3.46 12.21
C THR A 140 4.49 -2.23 12.13
N LEU A 141 4.70 -1.40 11.12
CA LEU A 141 3.81 -0.29 10.78
C LEU A 141 2.72 -0.77 9.83
N TYR A 142 1.46 -0.73 10.27
CA TYR A 142 0.30 -0.98 9.42
C TYR A 142 -0.27 0.32 8.88
N MET A 143 -0.53 0.38 7.58
CA MET A 143 -1.08 1.55 6.91
C MET A 143 -2.29 1.17 6.06
N ILE A 144 -3.36 1.95 6.20
CA ILE A 144 -4.53 1.86 5.32
C ILE A 144 -4.64 3.20 4.60
N TRP A 145 -4.72 3.16 3.27
CA TRP A 145 -4.91 4.35 2.45
C TRP A 145 -5.79 4.03 1.24
N SER A 146 -7.00 4.59 1.22
CA SER A 146 -8.05 4.34 0.22
C SER A 146 -8.78 5.63 -0.11
#